data_AF-A0A7L8GA82-F1
#
_entry.id   AF-A0A7L8GA82-F1
#
_cell.length_a   1.000
_cell.length_b   1.000
_cell.length_c   1.000
_cell.angle_alpha   90.00
_cell.angle_beta   90.00
_cell.angle_gamma   90.00
#
_symmetry.space_group_name_H-M   'P 1'
#
loop_
_entity.id
_entity.type
_entity.pdbx_description
1 polymer ?
#
loop_
_entity_poly.entity_id
_entity_poly.type
_entity_poly.pdbx_seq_one_letter_code
_entity_poly.pdbx_strand_id
1 'polypeptide(L)'
;EVFKVVKTGKRQKKAWKRMVTKVTYVGEGFTRLPPKFERFIRPMGLRFKKAHVTHPELRATFCLPMIGVKKNPNSPTYTSLGVITKGTIIEVNVSELGLVTQGGKVVWGKYAQVTNNPENDGCINA
;
A
#
# COMPACT_ATOMS: atom_id res chain seq x y z
N GLU A 1 9.38 11.12 7.73
CA GLU A 1 10.36 10.67 6.72
C GLU A 1 10.01 9.24 6.25
N VAL A 2 10.17 8.91 4.96
CA VAL A 2 9.72 7.62 4.35
C VAL A 2 10.81 6.55 4.36
N PHE A 3 12.09 6.96 4.34
CA PHE A 3 13.22 6.03 4.31
C PHE A 3 14.12 6.21 5.53
N LYS A 4 14.41 5.08 6.19
CA LYS A 4 15.45 4.98 7.21
C LYS A 4 16.71 4.37 6.62
N VAL A 5 17.87 4.97 6.91
CA VAL A 5 19.17 4.42 6.48
C VAL A 5 19.49 3.16 7.26
N VAL A 6 19.85 2.08 6.56
CA VAL A 6 20.35 0.84 7.17
C VAL A 6 21.84 0.72 6.85
N LYS A 7 22.66 0.73 7.89
CA LYS A 7 24.11 0.51 7.78
C LYS A 7 24.40 -1.00 7.77
N THR A 8 25.48 -1.40 7.09
CA THR A 8 25.87 -2.81 6.92
C THR A 8 27.38 -3.01 7.06
N GLY A 9 27.78 -4.26 7.35
CA GLY A 9 29.16 -4.70 7.56
C GLY A 9 29.60 -4.62 9.03
N LYS A 10 30.67 -5.33 9.39
CA LYS A 10 31.17 -5.41 10.79
C LYS A 10 31.38 -4.04 11.45
N ARG A 11 31.92 -3.08 10.69
CA ARG A 11 32.17 -1.69 11.15
C ARG A 11 31.05 -0.70 10.77
N GLN A 12 29.93 -1.17 10.21
CA GLN A 12 28.76 -0.36 9.87
C GLN A 12 29.03 0.87 8.97
N LYS A 13 30.08 0.82 8.13
CA LYS A 13 30.45 1.94 7.24
C LYS A 13 29.62 2.03 5.95
N LYS A 14 28.92 0.96 5.56
CA LYS A 14 28.19 0.88 4.28
C LYS A 14 26.72 1.25 4.48
N ALA A 15 26.29 2.39 3.96
CA ALA A 15 24.95 2.97 4.17
C ALA A 15 24.09 3.02 2.89
N TRP A 16 24.20 2.03 1.99
CA TRP A 16 23.51 2.04 0.69
C TRP A 16 22.04 1.56 0.76
N LYS A 17 21.67 0.84 1.83
CA LYS A 17 20.31 0.32 2.02
C LYS A 17 19.36 1.35 2.64
N ARG A 18 18.09 1.27 2.25
CA ARG A 18 17.00 2.13 2.73
C ARG A 18 15.84 1.24 3.17
N MET A 19 15.38 1.39 4.40
CA MET A 19 14.19 0.73 4.92
C MET A 19 13.00 1.68 4.82
N VAL A 20 11.89 1.20 4.26
CA VAL A 20 10.64 1.95 4.24
C VAL A 20 10.02 1.92 5.64
N THR A 21 9.69 3.10 6.17
CA THR A 21 9.08 3.28 7.51
C THR A 21 7.57 3.44 7.45
N LYS A 22 7.01 3.67 6.27
CA LYS A 22 5.57 3.81 6.03
C LYS A 22 4.94 2.48 5.65
N VAL A 23 3.61 2.40 5.75
CA VAL A 23 2.84 1.24 5.30
C VAL A 23 3.04 1.06 3.80
N THR A 24 3.10 -0.20 3.37
CA THR A 24 3.29 -0.59 1.98
C THR A 24 2.27 -1.65 1.59
N TYR A 25 1.83 -1.60 0.33
CA TYR A 25 1.20 -2.72 -0.34
C TYR A 25 2.22 -3.43 -1.21
N VAL A 26 2.12 -4.74 -1.20
CA VAL A 26 2.98 -5.64 -1.94
C VAL A 26 2.06 -6.71 -2.52
N GLY A 27 2.09 -6.89 -3.84
CA GLY A 27 1.22 -7.84 -4.54
C GLY A 27 1.43 -9.29 -4.08
N GLU A 28 0.43 -10.14 -4.32
CA GLU A 28 0.38 -11.52 -3.80
C GLU A 28 1.57 -12.39 -4.21
N GLY A 29 2.11 -12.18 -5.42
CA GLY A 29 3.27 -12.91 -5.95
C GLY A 29 4.64 -12.35 -5.53
N PHE A 30 4.72 -11.50 -4.50
CA PHE A 30 6.00 -10.87 -4.16
C PHE A 30 6.98 -11.82 -3.49
N THR A 31 8.09 -12.05 -4.19
CA THR A 31 9.29 -12.70 -3.64
C THR A 31 10.35 -11.65 -3.33
N ARG A 32 10.98 -11.73 -2.16
CA ARG A 32 12.10 -10.84 -1.82
C ARG A 32 13.31 -11.16 -2.68
N LEU A 33 13.97 -10.11 -3.16
CA LEU A 33 15.29 -10.24 -3.77
C LEU A 33 16.32 -10.71 -2.74
N PRO A 34 17.40 -11.39 -3.16
CA PRO A 34 18.48 -11.76 -2.26
C PRO A 34 19.02 -10.52 -1.52
N PRO A 35 19.43 -10.64 -0.24
CA PRO A 35 19.83 -9.49 0.58
C PRO A 35 20.95 -8.64 -0.01
N LYS A 36 21.77 -9.22 -0.90
CA LYS A 36 22.86 -8.52 -1.59
C LYS A 36 22.36 -7.49 -2.61
N PHE A 37 21.21 -7.73 -3.24
CA PHE A 37 20.64 -6.88 -4.30
C PHE A 37 19.47 -6.01 -3.81
N GLU A 38 18.90 -6.32 -2.63
CA GLU A 38 17.82 -5.54 -2.04
C GLU A 38 18.33 -4.22 -1.45
N ARG A 39 18.12 -3.12 -2.18
CA ARG A 39 18.39 -1.74 -1.72
C ARG A 39 17.25 -1.17 -0.87
N PHE A 40 16.02 -1.33 -1.33
CA PHE A 40 14.81 -0.84 -0.66
C PHE A 40 14.13 -1.98 0.08
N ILE A 41 14.17 -1.92 1.41
CA ILE A 41 13.61 -2.94 2.29
C ILE A 41 12.19 -2.52 2.67
N ARG A 42 11.21 -3.37 2.38
CA ARG A 42 9.81 -3.20 2.80
C ARG A 42 9.50 -4.19 3.92
N PRO A 43 9.50 -3.79 5.21
CA PRO A 43 9.33 -4.72 6.34
C PRO A 43 7.98 -5.42 6.29
N MET A 44 7.92 -6.72 6.64
CA MET A 44 6.67 -7.50 6.60
C MET A 44 5.59 -6.95 7.53
N GLY A 45 5.96 -6.45 8.72
CA GLY A 45 5.01 -5.85 9.66
C GLY A 45 4.35 -4.56 9.17
N LEU A 46 4.88 -3.94 8.10
CA LEU A 46 4.30 -2.77 7.44
C LEU A 46 3.65 -3.12 6.10
N ARG A 47 3.46 -4.40 5.78
CA ARG A 47 2.81 -4.85 4.53
C ARG A 47 1.35 -5.15 4.79
N PHE A 48 0.50 -4.28 4.27
CA PHE A 48 -0.94 -4.37 4.46
C PHE A 48 -1.56 -4.90 3.17
N LYS A 49 -2.60 -5.71 3.31
CA LYS A 49 -3.32 -6.34 2.19
C LYS A 49 -4.77 -5.89 2.08
N LYS A 50 -5.31 -5.25 3.11
CA LYS A 50 -6.72 -4.83 3.20
C LYS A 50 -6.79 -3.36 3.58
N ALA A 51 -7.88 -2.71 3.17
CA ALA A 51 -8.21 -1.35 3.53
C ALA A 51 -9.67 -1.27 3.99
N HIS A 52 -9.93 -0.39 4.95
CA HIS A 52 -11.26 -0.02 5.38
C HIS A 52 -11.78 1.08 4.47
N VAL A 53 -12.71 0.73 3.59
CA VAL A 53 -13.25 1.64 2.58
C VAL A 53 -14.65 2.07 2.98
N THR A 54 -14.89 3.37 3.09
CA THR A 54 -16.20 3.93 3.45
C THR A 54 -16.95 4.37 2.21
N HIS A 55 -18.18 3.88 2.03
CA HIS A 55 -19.05 4.33 0.93
C HIS A 55 -19.89 5.54 1.38
N PRO A 56 -19.72 6.74 0.77
CA PRO A 56 -20.39 7.96 1.24
C PRO A 56 -21.92 7.90 1.24
N GLU A 57 -22.51 7.26 0.23
CA GLU A 57 -23.98 7.19 0.08
C GLU A 57 -24.61 6.17 1.03
N LEU A 58 -23.92 5.06 1.30
CA LEU A 58 -24.42 3.99 2.17
C LEU A 58 -24.05 4.22 3.63
N ARG A 59 -23.10 5.14 3.90
CA ARG A 59 -22.54 5.43 5.23
C ARG A 59 -22.06 4.16 5.96
N ALA A 60 -21.55 3.22 5.20
CA ALA A 60 -21.03 1.94 5.68
C ALA A 60 -19.56 1.78 5.31
N THR A 61 -18.81 1.11 6.17
CA THR A 61 -17.38 0.83 5.99
C THR A 61 -17.15 -0.66 5.79
N PHE A 62 -16.37 -1.01 4.79
CA PHE A 62 -16.09 -2.39 4.40
C PHE A 62 -14.58 -2.67 4.45
N CYS A 63 -14.18 -3.84 4.95
CA CYS A 63 -12.78 -4.25 5.01
C CYS A 63 -12.42 -5.03 3.73
N LEU A 64 -12.07 -4.29 2.68
CA LEU A 64 -11.89 -4.84 1.33
C LEU A 64 -10.41 -5.16 1.05
N PRO A 65 -10.12 -6.23 0.28
CA PRO A 65 -8.75 -6.53 -0.13
C PRO A 65 -8.26 -5.52 -1.16
N MET A 66 -7.01 -5.12 -1.03
CA MET A 66 -6.33 -4.24 -1.98
C MET A 66 -5.83 -5.04 -3.18
N ILE A 67 -5.98 -4.48 -4.38
CA ILE A 67 -5.46 -5.03 -5.63
C ILE A 67 -4.11 -4.39 -5.95
N GLY A 68 -4.00 -3.07 -5.76
CA GLY A 68 -2.82 -2.32 -6.16
C GLY A 68 -2.78 -0.89 -5.64
N VAL A 69 -1.63 -0.24 -5.84
CA VAL A 69 -1.45 1.19 -5.60
C VAL A 69 -1.38 1.88 -6.96
N LYS A 70 -2.32 2.79 -7.23
CA LYS A 70 -2.41 3.47 -8.53
C LYS A 70 -1.55 4.72 -8.57
N LYS A 71 -1.59 5.54 -7.52
CA LYS A 71 -0.86 6.82 -7.47
C LYS A 71 -0.58 7.25 -6.04
N ASN A 72 0.69 7.50 -5.73
CA ASN A 72 1.08 8.25 -4.52
C ASN A 72 1.32 9.72 -4.90
N PRO A 73 0.75 10.71 -4.17
CA PRO A 73 0.88 12.12 -4.50
C PRO A 73 2.31 12.65 -4.35
N ASN A 74 3.13 12.05 -3.50
CA ASN A 74 4.46 12.57 -3.18
C ASN A 74 5.52 12.21 -4.24
N SER A 75 5.42 11.04 -4.87
CA SER A 75 6.39 10.59 -5.88
C SER A 75 5.91 9.35 -6.65
N PRO A 76 6.18 9.24 -7.95
CA PRO A 76 6.02 8.00 -8.71
C PRO A 76 6.84 6.83 -8.15
N THR A 77 8.03 7.09 -7.59
CA THR A 77 8.85 6.06 -6.96
C THR A 77 8.14 5.39 -5.78
N TYR A 78 7.33 6.15 -5.03
CA TYR A 78 6.52 5.62 -3.94
C TYR A 78 5.37 4.76 -4.46
N THR A 79 4.78 5.14 -5.60
CA THR A 79 3.81 4.29 -6.30
C THR A 79 4.45 2.94 -6.67
N SER A 80 5.64 2.93 -7.28
CA SER A 80 6.33 1.68 -7.67
C SER A 80 6.74 0.82 -6.47
N LEU A 81 7.12 1.45 -5.35
CA LEU A 81 7.43 0.73 -4.10
C LEU A 81 6.16 0.28 -3.35
N GLY A 82 4.99 0.75 -3.76
CA GLY A 82 3.71 0.47 -3.10
C GLY A 82 3.54 1.19 -1.77
N VAL A 83 4.19 2.33 -1.56
CA VAL A 83 4.08 3.10 -0.31
C VAL A 83 2.71 3.77 -0.21
N ILE A 84 2.08 3.61 0.93
CA ILE A 84 0.77 4.15 1.24
C ILE A 84 0.93 5.26 2.27
N THR A 85 0.61 6.46 1.84
CA THR A 85 0.51 7.67 2.67
C THR A 85 -0.88 8.28 2.51
N LYS A 86 -1.24 9.23 3.37
CA LYS A 86 -2.44 10.06 3.17
C LYS A 86 -2.50 10.60 1.74
N GLY A 87 -3.66 10.47 1.11
CA GLY A 87 -3.92 10.88 -0.27
C GLY A 87 -3.47 9.89 -1.34
N THR A 88 -2.94 8.71 -0.98
CA THR A 88 -2.62 7.67 -1.96
C THR A 88 -3.89 7.11 -2.57
N ILE A 89 -3.93 6.98 -3.89
CA ILE A 89 -5.01 6.32 -4.63
C ILE A 89 -4.67 4.84 -4.73
N ILE A 90 -5.54 4.01 -4.16
CA ILE A 90 -5.44 2.55 -4.16
C ILE A 90 -6.58 1.96 -4.98
N GLU A 91 -6.34 0.77 -5.51
CA GLU A 91 -7.36 -0.04 -6.18
C GLU A 91 -7.78 -1.14 -5.21
N VAL A 92 -9.09 -1.21 -4.93
CA VAL A 92 -9.68 -2.14 -3.97
C VAL A 92 -10.68 -3.05 -4.66
N ASN A 93 -10.74 -4.30 -4.21
CA ASN A 93 -11.69 -5.26 -4.73
C ASN A 93 -13.07 -5.01 -4.12
N VAL A 94 -14.07 -4.76 -4.97
CA VAL A 94 -15.45 -4.43 -4.57
C VAL A 94 -16.44 -5.53 -4.96
N SER A 95 -15.98 -6.72 -5.33
CA SER A 95 -16.86 -7.84 -5.70
C SER A 95 -17.87 -8.19 -4.62
N GLU A 96 -17.52 -8.02 -3.34
CA GLU A 96 -18.43 -8.27 -2.20
C GLU A 96 -19.61 -7.28 -2.13
N LEU A 97 -19.49 -6.11 -2.79
CA LEU A 97 -20.55 -5.10 -2.81
C LEU A 97 -21.59 -5.34 -3.92
N GLY A 98 -21.36 -6.29 -4.83
CA GLY A 98 -22.32 -6.63 -5.89
C GLY A 98 -22.64 -5.48 -6.85
N LEU A 99 -21.70 -4.55 -7.05
CA LEU A 99 -21.92 -3.41 -7.94
C LEU A 99 -21.95 -3.87 -9.40
N VAL A 100 -22.96 -3.42 -10.15
CA VAL A 100 -23.16 -3.77 -11.56
C VAL A 100 -23.31 -2.50 -12.38
N THR A 101 -22.67 -2.48 -13.55
CA THR A 101 -22.84 -1.39 -14.52
C THR A 101 -24.20 -1.46 -15.21
N GLN A 102 -24.68 -0.37 -15.83
CA GLN A 102 -25.94 -0.37 -16.58
C GLN A 102 -25.99 -1.44 -17.70
N GLY A 103 -24.83 -1.87 -18.21
CA GLY A 103 -24.69 -2.96 -19.19
C GLY A 103 -24.60 -4.36 -18.58
N GLY A 104 -24.91 -4.55 -17.30
CA GLY A 104 -24.94 -5.86 -16.64
C GLY A 104 -23.57 -6.45 -16.26
N LYS A 105 -22.46 -5.73 -16.49
CA LYS A 105 -21.12 -6.20 -16.09
C LYS A 105 -20.86 -5.95 -14.62
N VAL A 106 -20.38 -6.98 -13.91
CA VAL A 106 -19.99 -6.92 -12.50
C VAL A 106 -18.71 -6.10 -12.34
N VAL A 107 -18.74 -5.13 -11.43
CA VAL A 107 -17.58 -4.33 -11.04
C VAL A 107 -16.85 -5.03 -9.90
N TRP A 108 -15.60 -5.38 -10.13
CA TRP A 108 -14.75 -6.05 -9.14
C TRP A 108 -13.64 -5.15 -8.60
N GLY A 109 -13.38 -4.00 -9.23
CA GLY A 109 -12.31 -3.06 -8.83
C GLY A 109 -12.80 -1.62 -8.82
N LYS A 110 -12.46 -0.86 -7.78
CA LYS A 110 -12.73 0.58 -7.69
C LYS A 110 -11.55 1.30 -7.08
N TYR A 111 -11.38 2.58 -7.44
CA TYR A 111 -10.38 3.42 -6.82
C TYR A 111 -10.90 4.02 -5.52
N ALA A 112 -10.05 4.02 -4.49
CA ALA A 112 -10.29 4.65 -3.20
C ALA A 112 -9.10 5.51 -2.82
N GLN A 113 -9.33 6.58 -2.06
CA GLN A 113 -8.30 7.53 -1.65
C GLN A 113 -8.07 7.41 -0.14
N VAL A 114 -6.84 7.09 0.25
CA VAL A 114 -6.49 6.96 1.67
C VAL A 114 -6.64 8.30 2.38
N THR A 115 -7.41 8.30 3.48
CA THR A 115 -7.79 9.50 4.23
C THR A 115 -6.94 9.71 5.49
N ASN A 116 -6.37 8.64 6.05
CA ASN A 116 -5.58 8.68 7.28
C ASN A 116 -4.07 8.57 7.04
N ASN A 117 -3.29 8.48 8.13
CA ASN A 117 -1.85 8.20 8.12
C ASN A 117 -1.63 6.77 8.66
N PRO A 118 -1.60 5.74 7.80
CA PRO A 118 -1.67 4.35 8.23
C PRO A 118 -0.53 3.89 9.16
N GLU A 119 0.63 4.54 9.07
CA GLU A 119 1.78 4.25 9.92
C GLU A 119 1.57 4.56 11.41
N ASN A 120 0.61 5.42 11.75
CA ASN A 120 0.32 5.79 13.13
C ASN A 120 -0.85 4.97 13.69
N ASP A 121 -1.82 4.63 12.84
CA ASP A 121 -3.09 4.06 13.27
C ASP A 121 -3.11 2.52 13.17
N GLY A 122 -2.22 1.94 12.37
CA GLY A 122 -2.20 0.49 12.14
C GLY A 122 -3.36 -0.01 11.26
N CYS A 123 -4.08 0.90 10.60
CA CYS A 123 -5.14 0.60 9.63
C CYS A 123 -5.05 1.56 8.43
N ILE A 124 -5.50 1.09 7.26
CA ILE A 124 -5.65 1.94 6.07
C ILE A 124 -7.12 2.29 5.94
N ASN A 125 -7.45 3.56 6.12
CA ASN A 125 -8.81 4.08 5.93
C ASN A 125 -8.86 4.84 4.61
N ALA A 126 -9.85 4.51 3.77
CA ALA A 126 -10.01 5.04 2.42
C ALA A 126 -11.48 5.27 2.05
#